data_AF-A0A4U6ADE4-F1
#
_entry.id   AF-A0A4U6ADE4-F1
#
_cell.length_a   1.000
_cell.length_b   1.000
_cell.length_c   1.000
_cell.angle_alpha   90.00
_cell.angle_beta   90.00
_cell.angle_gamma   90.00
#
_symmetry.space_group_name_H-M   'P 1'
#
loop_
_entity.id
_entity.type
_entity.pdbx_description
1 polymer ?
#
loop_
_entity_poly.entity_id
_entity_poly.type
_entity_poly.pdbx_seq_one_letter_code
_entity_poly.pdbx_strand_id
1 'polypeptide(L)'
;MRANRSITISLPEDMADLVEKKIASGEFADESEVVTEGLCYLADHDAEIEQWLRDEVVPTIKAHDADPSWGRTIDETRKELDEYMRTRDRRSIGA
;
A
#
# COMPACT_ATOMS: atom_id res chain seq x y z
N MET A 1 -28.98 -14.28 -8.67
CA MET A 1 -28.59 -14.68 -7.30
C MET A 1 -27.14 -15.12 -7.36
N ARG A 2 -26.23 -14.45 -6.62
CA ARG A 2 -24.87 -14.97 -6.39
C ARG A 2 -24.99 -16.13 -5.42
N ALA A 3 -24.23 -17.21 -5.64
CA ALA A 3 -24.19 -18.34 -4.73
C ALA A 3 -23.23 -18.02 -3.57
N ASN A 4 -23.73 -18.07 -2.34
CA ASN A 4 -22.90 -17.93 -1.14
C ASN A 4 -22.58 -19.32 -0.57
N ARG A 5 -21.36 -19.50 -0.06
CA ARG A 5 -20.91 -20.71 0.63
C ARG A 5 -20.59 -20.37 2.08
N SER A 6 -21.20 -21.07 3.03
CA SER A 6 -20.88 -20.95 4.44
C SER A 6 -19.56 -21.67 4.76
N ILE A 7 -18.68 -21.00 5.50
CA ILE A 7 -17.45 -21.57 6.06
C ILE A 7 -17.39 -21.26 7.55
N THR A 8 -16.80 -22.15 8.34
CA THR A 8 -16.51 -21.91 9.75
C THR A 8 -15.02 -21.65 9.90
N ILE A 9 -14.67 -20.55 10.55
CA ILE A 9 -13.30 -20.17 10.85
C ILE A 9 -13.16 -19.90 12.34
N SER A 10 -11.98 -20.13 12.89
CA SER A 10 -11.65 -19.78 14.27
C SER A 10 -10.74 -18.56 14.24
N LEU A 11 -11.12 -17.53 14.99
CA LEU A 11 -10.35 -16.30 15.15
C LEU A 11 -9.72 -16.28 16.55
N PRO A 12 -8.54 -15.67 16.71
CA PRO A 12 -8.06 -15.24 18.02
C PRO A 12 -9.10 -14.39 18.75
N GLU A 13 -9.15 -14.47 20.08
CA GLU A 13 -10.15 -13.78 20.92
C GLU A 13 -10.18 -12.27 20.67
N ASP A 14 -9.01 -11.65 20.58
CA ASP A 14 -8.86 -10.22 20.29
C ASP A 14 -9.41 -9.81 18.92
N MET A 15 -9.33 -10.69 17.93
CA MET A 15 -9.87 -10.46 16.59
C MET A 15 -11.38 -10.67 16.55
N ALA A 16 -11.92 -11.63 17.30
CA ALA A 16 -13.36 -11.81 17.46
C ALA A 16 -13.99 -10.57 18.13
N ASP A 17 -13.39 -10.09 19.22
CA ASP A 17 -13.80 -8.85 19.90
C ASP A 17 -13.80 -7.64 18.96
N LEU A 18 -12.83 -7.57 18.04
CA LEU A 18 -12.75 -6.49 17.06
C LEU A 18 -13.90 -6.55 16.06
N VAL A 19 -14.25 -7.75 15.56
CA VAL A 19 -15.38 -7.95 14.66
C VAL A 19 -16.68 -7.55 15.35
N GLU A 20 -16.90 -7.99 16.60
CA GLU A 20 -18.08 -7.62 17.37
C GLU A 20 -18.21 -6.10 17.57
N LYS A 21 -17.10 -5.42 17.89
CA LYS A 21 -17.08 -3.95 18.03
C LYS A 21 -17.44 -3.23 16.74
N LYS A 22 -16.97 -3.74 15.60
CA LYS A 22 -17.24 -3.20 14.26
C LYS A 22 -18.69 -3.37 13.83
N ILE A 23 -19.33 -4.46 14.23
CA ILE A 23 -20.77 -4.66 14.00
C ILE A 23 -21.58 -3.78 14.97
N ALA A 24 -21.19 -3.75 16.25
CA ALA A 24 -21.87 -2.94 17.27
C ALA A 24 -21.81 -1.43 17.01
N SER A 25 -20.76 -0.95 16.32
CA SER A 25 -20.67 0.46 15.87
C SER A 25 -21.60 0.78 14.69
N GLY A 26 -22.15 -0.23 14.03
CA GLY A 26 -22.94 -0.09 12.80
C GLY A 26 -22.09 0.14 11.56
N GLU A 27 -20.77 -0.04 11.63
CA GLU A 27 -19.87 0.03 10.46
C GLU A 27 -20.13 -1.15 9.50
N PHE A 28 -20.55 -2.30 10.05
CA PHE A 28 -20.91 -3.49 9.29
C PHE A 28 -22.22 -4.09 9.81
N ALA A 29 -22.98 -4.71 8.93
CA ALA A 29 -24.25 -5.37 9.22
C ALA A 29 -24.06 -6.74 9.89
N ASP A 30 -23.04 -7.50 9.48
CA ASP A 30 -22.75 -8.85 9.99
C ASP A 30 -21.27 -9.24 9.82
N GLU A 31 -20.89 -10.39 10.37
CA GLU A 31 -19.52 -10.93 10.32
C GLU A 31 -19.09 -11.27 8.88
N SER A 32 -20.04 -11.65 8.02
CA SER A 32 -19.74 -11.99 6.63
C SER A 32 -19.36 -10.76 5.82
N GLU A 33 -19.97 -9.60 6.11
CA GLU A 33 -19.62 -8.32 5.50
C GLU A 33 -18.22 -7.87 5.92
N VAL A 34 -17.88 -7.98 7.21
CA VAL A 34 -16.53 -7.67 7.71
C VAL A 34 -15.47 -8.50 6.99
N VAL A 35 -15.71 -9.81 6.85
CA VAL A 35 -14.77 -10.73 6.18
C VAL A 35 -14.70 -10.44 4.68
N THR A 36 -15.84 -10.17 4.03
CA THR A 36 -15.87 -9.91 2.58
C THR A 36 -15.13 -8.61 2.26
N GLU A 37 -15.41 -7.53 3.00
CA GLU A 37 -14.75 -6.25 2.80
C GLU A 37 -13.25 -6.34 3.06
N GLY A 38 -12.85 -7.04 4.13
CA GLY A 38 -11.44 -7.30 4.42
C GLY A 38 -10.73 -8.08 3.31
N LEU A 39 -11.38 -9.11 2.74
CA LEU A 39 -10.84 -9.87 1.61
C LEU A 39 -10.78 -9.05 0.32
N CYS A 40 -11.77 -8.21 0.05
CA CYS A 40 -11.76 -7.28 -1.08
C CYS A 40 -10.60 -6.29 -0.96
N TYR A 41 -10.42 -5.68 0.23
CA TYR A 41 -9.30 -4.78 0.48
C TYR A 41 -7.94 -5.46 0.24
N LEU A 42 -7.74 -6.69 0.72
CA LEU A 42 -6.50 -7.43 0.50
C LEU A 42 -6.28 -7.72 -1.00
N ALA A 43 -7.32 -8.12 -1.71
CA ALA A 43 -7.23 -8.39 -3.14
C ALA A 43 -6.90 -7.14 -3.96
N ASP A 44 -7.53 -6.00 -3.64
CA ASP A 44 -7.30 -4.72 -4.31
C ASP A 44 -5.88 -4.22 -4.02
N HIS A 45 -5.42 -4.35 -2.78
CA HIS A 45 -4.07 -3.97 -2.38
C HIS A 45 -3.00 -4.78 -3.12
N ASP A 46 -3.17 -6.10 -3.22
CA ASP A 46 -2.26 -6.97 -3.96
C ASP A 46 -2.25 -6.62 -5.46
N ALA A 47 -3.43 -6.31 -6.02
CA ALA A 47 -3.55 -5.91 -7.43
C ALA A 47 -2.87 -4.57 -7.71
N GLU A 48 -2.98 -3.59 -6.79
CA GLU A 48 -2.32 -2.29 -6.90
C GLU A 48 -0.80 -2.44 -6.87
N ILE A 49 -0.26 -3.25 -5.95
CA ILE A 49 1.17 -3.54 -5.89
C ILE A 49 1.64 -4.19 -7.20
N GLU A 50 0.93 -5.21 -7.68
CA GLU A 50 1.31 -5.92 -8.90
C GLU A 50 1.25 -5.00 -10.14
N GLN A 51 0.24 -4.12 -10.22
CA GLN A 51 0.13 -3.11 -11.28
C GLN A 51 1.34 -2.18 -11.25
N TRP A 52 1.69 -1.64 -10.07
CA TRP A 52 2.87 -0.77 -9.92
C TRP A 52 4.17 -1.48 -10.28
N LEU A 53 4.33 -2.75 -9.88
CA LEU A 53 5.51 -3.54 -10.26
C LEU A 53 5.63 -3.70 -11.78
N ARG A 54 4.52 -4.02 -12.46
CA ARG A 54 4.50 -4.23 -13.92
C ARG A 54 4.69 -2.94 -14.70
N ASP A 55 4.08 -1.86 -14.26
CA ASP A 55 3.98 -0.63 -15.05
C ASP A 55 5.11 0.36 -14.76
N GLU A 56 5.66 0.36 -13.54
CA GLU A 56 6.71 1.30 -13.14
C GLU A 56 8.05 0.60 -12.94
N VAL A 57 8.08 -0.46 -12.12
CA VAL A 57 9.35 -1.07 -11.70
C VAL A 57 10.01 -1.85 -12.83
N VAL A 58 9.27 -2.73 -13.52
CA VAL A 58 9.81 -3.54 -14.61
C VAL A 58 10.34 -2.67 -15.77
N PRO A 59 9.62 -1.63 -16.25
CA PRO A 59 10.15 -0.74 -17.28
C PRO A 59 11.36 0.05 -16.81
N THR A 60 11.38 0.50 -15.56
CA THR A 60 12.53 1.21 -14.98
C THR A 60 13.78 0.33 -14.97
N ILE A 61 13.66 -0.93 -14.52
CA ILE A 61 14.79 -1.87 -14.53
C ILE A 61 15.26 -2.15 -15.96
N LYS A 62 14.33 -2.41 -16.90
CA LYS A 62 14.68 -2.64 -18.31
C LYS A 62 15.38 -1.44 -18.93
N ALA A 63 14.97 -0.22 -18.61
CA ALA A 63 15.63 1.00 -19.05
C ALA A 63 17.02 1.16 -18.42
N HIS A 64 17.19 0.74 -17.16
CA HIS A 64 18.50 0.71 -16.51
C HIS A 64 19.46 -0.29 -17.16
N ASP A 65 18.99 -1.51 -17.40
CA ASP A 65 19.79 -2.56 -18.04
C ASP A 65 20.18 -2.17 -19.47
N ALA A 66 19.30 -1.47 -20.19
CA ALA A 66 19.56 -0.99 -21.54
C ALA A 66 20.54 0.19 -21.58
N ASP A 67 20.47 1.10 -20.61
CA ASP A 67 21.37 2.24 -20.48
C ASP A 67 21.70 2.50 -19.01
N PRO A 68 22.80 1.95 -18.48
CA PRO A 68 23.15 2.16 -17.07
C PRO A 68 23.56 3.61 -16.74
N SER A 69 23.78 4.46 -17.76
CA SER A 69 24.36 5.80 -17.59
C SER A 69 23.43 6.81 -16.92
N TRP A 70 22.12 6.56 -16.88
CA TRP A 70 21.18 7.40 -16.12
C TRP A 70 21.17 7.08 -14.62
N GLY A 71 21.81 5.98 -14.20
CA GLY A 71 22.02 5.66 -12.79
C GLY A 71 22.92 6.70 -12.12
N ARG A 72 22.55 7.14 -10.92
CA ARG A 72 23.38 8.01 -10.08
C ARG A 72 24.06 7.21 -8.99
N THR A 73 25.27 7.61 -8.62
CA THR A 73 25.93 7.06 -7.43
C THR A 73 25.21 7.52 -6.16
N ILE A 74 25.43 6.78 -5.06
CA ILE A 74 24.88 7.13 -3.75
C ILE A 74 25.38 8.52 -3.30
N ASP A 75 26.64 8.85 -3.58
CA ASP A 75 27.24 10.12 -3.17
C ASP A 75 26.68 11.31 -3.95
N GLU A 76 26.48 11.17 -5.26
CA GLU A 76 25.78 12.18 -6.08
C GLU A 76 24.34 12.39 -5.60
N THR A 77 23.62 11.29 -5.35
CA THR A 77 22.24 11.33 -4.87
C THR A 77 22.13 12.04 -3.51
N ARG A 78 23.03 11.73 -2.57
CA ARG A 78 23.08 12.39 -1.25
C ARG A 78 23.33 13.88 -1.38
N LYS A 79 24.29 14.26 -2.23
CA LYS A 79 24.63 15.66 -2.46
C LYS A 79 23.44 16.44 -3.03
N GLU A 80 22.76 15.90 -4.05
CA GLU A 80 21.58 16.52 -4.64
C GLU A 80 20.42 16.65 -3.63
N LEU A 81 20.18 15.60 -2.83
CA LEU A 81 19.13 15.61 -1.81
C LEU A 81 19.39 16.64 -0.72
N ASP A 82 20.63 16.72 -0.22
CA ASP A 82 21.04 17.71 0.77
C ASP A 82 20.87 19.15 0.24
N GLU A 83 21.23 19.40 -1.03
CA GLU A 83 21.04 20.70 -1.68
C GLU A 83 19.54 21.04 -1.82
N TYR A 84 18.71 20.07 -2.19
CA TYR A 84 17.25 20.23 -2.24
C TYR A 84 16.65 20.53 -0.85
N MET A 85 17.06 19.83 0.20
CA MET A 85 16.56 20.07 1.56
C MET A 85 16.96 21.46 2.07
N ARG A 86 18.22 21.88 1.83
CA ARG A 86 18.69 23.23 2.20
C ARG A 86 17.93 24.35 1.48
N THR A 87 17.56 24.14 0.21
CA THR A 87 16.78 25.13 -0.55
C THR A 87 15.32 25.18 -0.11
N ARG A 88 14.72 24.02 0.23
CA ARG A 88 13.37 23.94 0.80
C ARG A 88 13.29 24.65 2.16
N ASP A 89 14.24 24.42 3.05
CA ASP A 89 14.26 25.04 4.38
C ASP A 89 14.48 26.56 4.29
N ARG A 90 15.24 27.03 3.31
CA ARG A 90 15.38 28.48 3.06
C ARG A 90 14.09 29.11 2.57
N ARG A 91 13.23 28.36 1.88
CA ARG A 91 11.93 28.82 1.38
C ARG A 91 10.85 28.82 2.46
N SER A 92 10.95 27.95 3.48
CA SER A 92 10.03 27.92 4.62
C SER A 92 10.36 28.97 5.69
N ILE A 93 11.61 29.44 5.79
CA ILE A 93 12.02 30.52 6.72
C ILE A 93 11.72 31.91 6.16
N GLY A 94 11.44 32.04 4.85
CA GLY A 94 11.11 33.29 4.18
C GLY A 94 9.61 33.60 4.04
N ALA A 95 8.73 32.87 4.73
CA ALA A 95 7.28 33.06 4.75
C ALA A 95 6.80 33.56 6.13
#